data_AF-A0A4V2W2U5-F1
#
_entry.id   AF-A0A4V2W2U5-F1
#
_cell.length_a   1.000
_cell.length_b   1.000
_cell.length_c   1.000
_cell.angle_alpha   90.00
_cell.angle_beta   90.00
_cell.angle_gamma   90.00
#
_symmetry.space_group_name_H-M   'P 1'
#
loop_
_entity.id
_entity.type
_entity.pdbx_description
1 polymer ?
#
loop_
_entity_poly.entity_id
_entity_poly.type
_entity_poly.pdbx_seq_one_letter_code
_entity_poly.pdbx_strand_id
1 'polypeptide(L)'
;MLAARLKERNALKGVEVSDMISRAIGFISRTGPISQQDRWEEDAGINAFTLSICIAALVEGAEWLEPKARVFTLALADFWNAHIEDWTAVYDTDLARQIGVRGYYIRNAPTELENNPRALLDVLPIKNLALDPALPAAEQIGIDCLQLVRFGLRLADDPLMLDSLQVIDKLLKVDTPNGPSWHRYNCDGYGEHDDGAPFDGVGKGRAWPLLTGERGHYELAAGKDPLPYLEAMAAMSGMGGMIPEQVWDSTQIQSLGLYPGRPSGSAMPLVWAHAEYVKLLTSRQLGYPYDRPPATWRRYQGKRPVIQHAIWLAQDPIQEIAAGQTLLVSLFEPSIIHWGIDGWQSSQNTATLETAVGMHVAEIDTKGLHSGQRVDFTFQSADTGKWLGQDYLIGVK
;
A
#
# COMPACT_ATOMS: atom_id res chain seq x y z
N MET A 1 -12.51 0.33 -8.76
CA MET A 1 -12.72 1.54 -7.93
C MET A 1 -13.75 2.52 -8.52
N LEU A 2 -13.47 3.22 -9.63
CA LEU A 2 -14.44 4.17 -10.22
C LEU A 2 -15.80 3.52 -10.55
N ALA A 3 -15.78 2.34 -11.18
CA ALA A 3 -16.99 1.57 -11.47
C ALA A 3 -17.85 1.29 -10.23
N ALA A 4 -17.23 1.06 -9.07
CA ALA A 4 -17.93 0.87 -7.80
C ALA A 4 -18.64 2.13 -7.34
N ARG A 5 -17.98 3.28 -7.46
CA ARG A 5 -18.57 4.58 -7.12
C ARG A 5 -19.71 4.99 -8.04
N LEU A 6 -19.58 4.68 -9.33
CA LEU A 6 -20.65 4.90 -10.30
C LEU A 6 -21.83 3.97 -10.01
N LYS A 7 -21.60 2.69 -9.71
CA LYS A 7 -22.65 1.73 -9.33
C LYS A 7 -23.41 2.20 -8.07
N GLU A 8 -22.69 2.58 -7.02
CA GLU A 8 -23.26 3.10 -5.75
C GLU A 8 -24.19 4.30 -5.99
N ARG A 9 -23.90 5.13 -7.00
CA ARG A 9 -24.67 6.33 -7.35
C ARG A 9 -25.68 6.10 -8.47
N ASN A 10 -25.91 4.86 -8.89
CA ASN A 10 -26.74 4.51 -10.06
C ASN A 10 -26.32 5.30 -11.33
N ALA A 11 -25.02 5.56 -11.48
CA ALA A 11 -24.44 6.45 -12.49
C ALA A 11 -23.64 5.71 -13.58
N LEU A 12 -23.69 4.37 -13.62
CA LEU A 12 -23.06 3.59 -14.70
C LEU A 12 -23.71 3.85 -16.07
N LYS A 13 -25.00 4.21 -16.13
CA LYS A 13 -25.71 4.61 -17.36
C LYS A 13 -25.52 3.65 -18.55
N GLY A 14 -25.48 2.35 -18.29
CA GLY A 14 -25.30 1.31 -19.34
C GLY A 14 -23.85 1.07 -19.77
N VAL A 15 -22.85 1.65 -19.08
CA VAL A 15 -21.44 1.32 -19.30
C VAL A 15 -21.18 -0.10 -18.77
N GLU A 16 -20.85 -1.01 -19.67
CA GLU A 16 -20.43 -2.37 -19.36
C GLU A 16 -18.99 -2.37 -18.82
N VAL A 17 -18.82 -2.75 -17.55
CA VAL A 17 -17.53 -2.68 -16.84
C VAL A 17 -16.96 -4.05 -16.46
N SER A 18 -17.73 -5.12 -16.61
CA SER A 18 -17.41 -6.43 -16.02
C SER A 18 -16.13 -7.06 -16.60
N ASP A 19 -15.94 -7.05 -17.92
CA ASP A 19 -14.72 -7.60 -18.55
C ASP A 19 -13.46 -6.83 -18.13
N MET A 20 -13.53 -5.49 -18.15
CA MET A 20 -12.44 -4.63 -17.70
C MET A 20 -12.08 -4.90 -16.24
N ILE A 21 -13.08 -5.04 -15.36
CA ILE A 21 -12.87 -5.35 -13.94
C ILE A 21 -12.23 -6.73 -13.80
N SER A 22 -12.76 -7.76 -14.47
CA SER A 22 -12.22 -9.12 -14.39
C SER A 22 -10.75 -9.19 -14.81
N ARG A 23 -10.38 -8.52 -15.91
CA ARG A 23 -8.99 -8.44 -16.38
C ARG A 23 -8.09 -7.70 -15.39
N ALA A 24 -8.57 -6.59 -14.82
CA ALA A 24 -7.82 -5.81 -13.83
C ALA A 24 -7.61 -6.60 -12.53
N ILE A 25 -8.63 -7.30 -12.03
CA ILE A 25 -8.50 -8.18 -10.87
C ILE A 25 -7.53 -9.31 -11.16
N GLY A 26 -7.65 -9.96 -12.32
CA GLY A 26 -6.71 -11.01 -12.70
C GLY A 26 -5.26 -10.51 -12.79
N PHE A 27 -5.05 -9.29 -13.28
CA PHE A 27 -3.72 -8.68 -13.28
C PHE A 27 -3.19 -8.52 -11.85
N ILE A 28 -3.95 -7.88 -10.96
CA ILE A 28 -3.54 -7.66 -9.55
C ILE A 28 -3.24 -9.00 -8.86
N SER A 29 -4.10 -10.01 -9.03
CA SER A 29 -3.90 -11.33 -8.42
C SER A 29 -2.64 -12.07 -8.89
N ARG A 30 -2.15 -11.76 -10.10
CA ARG A 30 -0.95 -12.39 -10.69
C ARG A 30 0.34 -11.64 -10.41
N THR A 31 0.27 -10.35 -10.11
CA THR A 31 1.46 -9.48 -10.04
C THR A 31 1.72 -8.90 -8.65
N GLY A 32 0.69 -8.77 -7.80
CA GLY A 32 0.86 -8.31 -6.43
C GLY A 32 1.42 -9.40 -5.50
N PRO A 33 1.79 -9.02 -4.26
CA PRO A 33 1.62 -7.70 -3.64
C PRO A 33 2.71 -6.67 -4.01
N ILE A 34 3.79 -7.10 -4.67
CA ILE A 34 4.91 -6.24 -5.07
C ILE A 34 4.51 -5.33 -6.25
N SER A 35 4.94 -4.07 -6.19
CA SER A 35 4.84 -3.12 -7.30
C SER A 35 6.22 -2.83 -7.89
N GLN A 36 6.27 -2.59 -9.21
CA GLN A 36 7.51 -2.18 -9.88
C GLN A 36 7.90 -0.74 -9.56
N GLN A 37 6.94 0.08 -9.13
CA GLN A 37 7.14 1.46 -8.68
C GLN A 37 6.13 1.80 -7.57
N ASP A 38 6.55 2.62 -6.62
CA ASP A 38 5.68 3.31 -5.66
C ASP A 38 4.93 4.47 -6.33
N ARG A 39 4.05 5.16 -5.58
CA ARG A 39 3.26 6.27 -6.15
C ARG A 39 4.09 7.48 -6.58
N TRP A 40 5.34 7.54 -6.14
CA TRP A 40 6.31 8.56 -6.53
C TRP A 40 7.11 8.17 -7.77
N GLU A 41 6.84 6.99 -8.35
CA GLU A 41 7.42 6.49 -9.60
C GLU A 41 8.93 6.21 -9.51
N GLU A 42 9.43 5.88 -8.32
CA GLU A 42 10.86 5.87 -8.03
C GLU A 42 11.38 4.45 -7.75
N ASP A 43 10.72 3.70 -6.87
CA ASP A 43 11.27 2.46 -6.30
C ASP A 43 10.29 1.27 -6.36
N ALA A 44 10.80 0.09 -6.70
CA ALA A 44 10.05 -1.17 -6.64
C ALA A 44 9.95 -1.68 -5.20
N GLY A 45 8.88 -2.38 -4.86
CA GLY A 45 8.70 -2.95 -3.52
C GLY A 45 7.25 -3.07 -3.07
N ILE A 46 7.08 -3.28 -1.77
CA ILE A 46 5.77 -3.31 -1.10
C ILE A 46 5.66 -2.08 -0.21
N ASN A 47 4.64 -1.25 -0.45
CA ASN A 47 4.35 -0.09 0.37
C ASN A 47 2.87 -0.03 0.75
N ALA A 48 2.59 0.64 1.87
CA ALA A 48 1.24 0.71 2.44
C ALA A 48 0.23 1.38 1.49
N PHE A 49 0.64 2.36 0.67
CA PHE A 49 -0.27 3.06 -0.25
C PHE A 49 -0.74 2.16 -1.38
N THR A 50 0.19 1.57 -2.14
CA THR A 50 -0.12 0.68 -3.26
C THR A 50 -0.85 -0.56 -2.76
N LEU A 51 -0.41 -1.17 -1.66
CA LEU A 51 -1.06 -2.34 -1.09
C LEU A 51 -2.51 -2.04 -0.66
N SER A 52 -2.76 -0.86 -0.07
CA SER A 52 -4.13 -0.41 0.26
C SER A 52 -5.03 -0.34 -0.97
N ILE A 53 -4.50 0.18 -2.08
CA ILE A 53 -5.25 0.29 -3.35
C ILE A 53 -5.52 -1.10 -3.92
N CYS A 54 -4.53 -2.00 -3.94
CA CYS A 54 -4.68 -3.36 -4.43
C CYS A 54 -5.74 -4.13 -3.64
N ILE A 55 -5.67 -4.12 -2.30
CA ILE A 55 -6.67 -4.76 -1.43
C ILE A 55 -8.07 -4.20 -1.70
N ALA A 56 -8.21 -2.87 -1.73
CA ALA A 56 -9.51 -2.25 -2.00
C ALA A 56 -10.02 -2.59 -3.40
N ALA A 57 -9.14 -2.63 -4.41
CA ALA A 57 -9.51 -3.01 -5.76
C ALA A 57 -10.02 -4.45 -5.84
N LEU A 58 -9.35 -5.41 -5.18
CA LEU A 58 -9.80 -6.80 -5.06
C LEU A 58 -11.19 -6.87 -4.41
N VAL A 59 -11.40 -6.20 -3.27
CA VAL A 59 -12.68 -6.24 -2.55
C VAL A 59 -13.82 -5.58 -3.32
N GLU A 60 -13.61 -4.39 -3.87
CA GLU A 60 -14.62 -3.76 -4.70
C GLU A 60 -14.89 -4.65 -5.92
N GLY A 61 -13.84 -5.01 -6.68
CA GLY A 61 -13.93 -5.79 -7.92
C GLY A 61 -14.66 -7.12 -7.77
N ALA A 62 -14.52 -7.77 -6.61
CA ALA A 62 -15.19 -9.03 -6.28
C ALA A 62 -16.72 -8.98 -6.42
N GLU A 63 -17.35 -7.80 -6.31
CA GLU A 63 -18.80 -7.65 -6.53
C GLU A 63 -19.26 -7.92 -7.97
N TRP A 64 -18.35 -7.85 -8.94
CA TRP A 64 -18.63 -8.11 -10.36
C TRP A 64 -18.19 -9.50 -10.83
N LEU A 65 -17.55 -10.27 -9.94
CA LEU A 65 -17.01 -11.58 -10.29
C LEU A 65 -18.04 -12.69 -10.04
N GLU A 66 -17.94 -13.75 -10.84
CA GLU A 66 -18.63 -15.02 -10.63
C GLU A 66 -18.26 -15.64 -9.26
N PRO A 67 -19.10 -16.52 -8.68
CA PRO A 67 -18.92 -17.00 -7.32
C PRO A 67 -17.54 -17.58 -7.00
N LYS A 68 -16.96 -18.40 -7.90
CA LYS A 68 -15.63 -18.99 -7.69
C LYS A 68 -14.52 -17.95 -7.67
N ALA A 69 -14.51 -17.04 -8.65
CA ALA A 69 -13.58 -15.92 -8.75
C ALA A 69 -13.68 -15.00 -7.53
N ARG A 70 -14.91 -14.70 -7.09
CA ARG A 70 -15.19 -13.89 -5.93
C ARG A 70 -14.60 -14.47 -4.65
N VAL A 71 -14.78 -15.77 -4.40
CA VAL A 71 -14.26 -16.43 -3.19
C VAL A 71 -12.74 -16.32 -3.12
N PHE A 72 -12.03 -16.68 -4.19
CA PHE A 72 -10.56 -16.57 -4.21
C PHE A 72 -10.09 -15.12 -4.09
N THR A 73 -10.68 -14.19 -4.84
CA THR A 73 -10.32 -12.77 -4.82
C THR A 73 -10.47 -12.16 -3.42
N LEU A 74 -11.55 -12.51 -2.71
CA LEU A 74 -11.79 -12.04 -1.35
C LEU A 74 -10.86 -12.71 -0.32
N ALA A 75 -10.47 -13.97 -0.53
CA ALA A 75 -9.47 -14.64 0.29
C ALA A 75 -8.09 -13.99 0.11
N LEU A 76 -7.71 -13.65 -1.12
CA LEU A 76 -6.47 -12.94 -1.42
C LEU A 76 -6.44 -11.55 -0.78
N ALA A 77 -7.53 -10.79 -0.89
CA ALA A 77 -7.64 -9.49 -0.24
C ALA A 77 -7.52 -9.58 1.29
N ASP A 78 -8.13 -10.59 1.91
CA ASP A 78 -8.03 -10.80 3.36
C ASP A 78 -6.62 -11.20 3.78
N PHE A 79 -5.99 -12.11 3.02
CA PHE A 79 -4.62 -12.54 3.24
C PHE A 79 -3.67 -11.34 3.20
N TRP A 80 -3.70 -10.54 2.13
CA TRP A 80 -2.89 -9.33 2.04
C TRP A 80 -3.21 -8.31 3.14
N ASN A 81 -4.48 -8.12 3.49
CA ASN A 81 -4.86 -7.19 4.56
C ASN A 81 -4.38 -7.65 5.96
N ALA A 82 -4.31 -8.96 6.20
CA ALA A 82 -3.80 -9.51 7.45
C ALA A 82 -2.28 -9.29 7.60
N HIS A 83 -1.54 -9.31 6.49
CA HIS A 83 -0.07 -9.27 6.44
C HIS A 83 0.53 -7.89 6.14
N ILE A 84 -0.28 -6.81 6.03
CA ILE A 84 0.22 -5.45 5.76
C ILE A 84 1.40 -5.08 6.66
N GLU A 85 1.27 -5.27 7.97
CA GLU A 85 2.32 -4.89 8.92
C GLU A 85 3.56 -5.78 8.83
N ASP A 86 3.39 -7.05 8.44
CA ASP A 86 4.52 -7.97 8.30
C ASP A 86 5.45 -7.52 7.17
N TRP A 87 4.90 -6.87 6.14
CA TRP A 87 5.68 -6.33 5.03
C TRP A 87 6.11 -4.87 5.23
N THR A 88 5.24 -4.03 5.79
CA THR A 88 5.37 -2.57 5.68
C THR A 88 5.65 -1.84 7.00
N ALA A 89 5.86 -2.57 8.10
CA ALA A 89 6.15 -1.97 9.39
C ALA A 89 7.44 -2.51 10.02
N VAL A 90 8.08 -1.66 10.82
CA VAL A 90 9.23 -2.01 11.64
C VAL A 90 8.97 -1.65 13.10
N TYR A 91 9.63 -2.37 14.01
CA TYR A 91 9.49 -2.20 15.45
C TYR A 91 10.87 -2.18 16.11
N ASP A 92 10.98 -1.47 17.24
CA ASP A 92 12.20 -1.40 18.05
C ASP A 92 13.49 -1.10 17.24
N THR A 93 13.37 -0.19 16.27
CA THR A 93 14.52 0.36 15.54
C THR A 93 15.20 1.47 16.35
N ASP A 94 16.41 1.87 15.96
CA ASP A 94 17.07 3.03 16.58
C ASP A 94 16.24 4.31 16.44
N LEU A 95 15.64 4.53 15.27
CA LEU A 95 14.73 5.65 15.05
C LEU A 95 13.49 5.58 15.95
N ALA A 96 12.90 4.39 16.13
CA ALA A 96 11.75 4.20 17.02
C ALA A 96 12.09 4.58 18.46
N ARG A 97 13.25 4.13 18.97
CA ARG A 97 13.75 4.47 20.31
C ARG A 97 14.06 5.96 20.46
N GLN A 98 14.65 6.59 19.46
CA GLN A 98 14.96 8.02 19.48
C GLN A 98 13.71 8.90 19.55
N ILE A 99 12.65 8.51 18.85
CA ILE A 99 11.37 9.24 18.84
C ILE A 99 10.50 8.87 20.05
N GLY A 100 10.71 7.69 20.63
CA GLY A 100 9.95 7.20 21.79
C GLY A 100 8.67 6.46 21.40
N VAL A 101 8.65 5.78 20.26
CA VAL A 101 7.54 4.99 19.75
C VAL A 101 7.89 3.49 19.68
N ARG A 102 6.89 2.62 19.54
CA ARG A 102 7.12 1.16 19.49
C ARG A 102 7.54 0.67 18.11
N GLY A 103 7.04 1.32 17.07
CA GLY A 103 7.27 0.97 15.68
C GLY A 103 6.54 1.95 14.75
N TYR A 104 6.72 1.79 13.45
CA TYR A 104 6.12 2.66 12.44
C TYR A 104 6.05 1.98 11.08
N TYR A 105 5.19 2.47 10.20
CA TYR A 105 5.20 2.08 8.78
C TYR A 105 6.34 2.76 8.04
N ILE A 106 7.00 2.01 7.16
CA ILE A 106 8.10 2.50 6.31
C ILE A 106 7.56 2.98 4.96
N ARG A 107 8.38 3.73 4.22
CA ARG A 107 8.08 4.22 2.87
C ARG A 107 7.84 3.05 1.91
N ASN A 108 8.79 2.13 1.84
CA ASN A 108 8.77 1.03 0.89
C ASN A 108 9.63 -0.13 1.40
N ALA A 109 9.12 -1.35 1.31
CA ALA A 109 9.85 -2.57 1.64
C ALA A 109 10.50 -3.15 0.37
N PRO A 110 11.75 -3.66 0.45
CA PRO A 110 12.40 -4.28 -0.70
C PRO A 110 11.67 -5.55 -1.15
N THR A 111 11.86 -5.91 -2.43
CA THR A 111 11.20 -7.07 -3.05
C THR A 111 11.60 -8.42 -2.47
N GLU A 112 12.76 -8.48 -1.82
CA GLU A 112 13.38 -9.69 -1.29
C GLU A 112 12.94 -10.01 0.15
N LEU A 113 12.06 -9.20 0.76
CA LEU A 113 11.74 -9.28 2.18
C LEU A 113 11.30 -10.68 2.64
N GLU A 114 10.49 -11.38 1.85
CA GLU A 114 10.01 -12.72 2.22
C GLU A 114 11.13 -13.77 2.27
N ASN A 115 12.17 -13.59 1.46
CA ASN A 115 13.33 -14.48 1.39
C ASN A 115 14.49 -14.01 2.27
N ASN A 116 14.46 -12.75 2.69
CA ASN A 116 15.46 -12.12 3.53
C ASN A 116 14.77 -11.23 4.58
N PRO A 117 14.50 -11.74 5.79
CA PRO A 117 13.94 -10.95 6.89
C PRO A 117 14.79 -9.73 7.28
N ARG A 118 16.06 -9.68 6.85
CA ARG A 118 16.96 -8.53 7.05
C ARG A 118 16.90 -7.53 5.91
N ALA A 119 16.09 -7.74 4.87
CA ALA A 119 15.98 -6.84 3.73
C ALA A 119 15.61 -5.41 4.15
N LEU A 120 14.84 -5.24 5.24
CA LEU A 120 14.53 -3.91 5.75
C LEU A 120 15.75 -3.13 6.28
N LEU A 121 16.87 -3.82 6.53
CA LEU A 121 18.15 -3.24 6.90
C LEU A 121 19.04 -2.93 5.68
N ASP A 122 18.64 -3.38 4.48
CA ASP A 122 19.36 -3.09 3.25
C ASP A 122 19.05 -1.65 2.80
N VAL A 123 20.07 -1.03 2.19
CA VAL A 123 19.97 0.32 1.64
C VAL A 123 19.06 0.31 0.41
N LEU A 124 17.99 1.11 0.47
CA LEU A 124 17.17 1.40 -0.70
C LEU A 124 17.65 2.70 -1.35
N PRO A 125 17.91 2.73 -2.66
CA PRO A 125 18.33 3.95 -3.33
C PRO A 125 17.32 5.08 -3.14
N ILE A 126 17.81 6.30 -2.91
CA ILE A 126 16.96 7.50 -2.95
C ILE A 126 17.29 8.29 -4.21
N LYS A 127 16.28 8.49 -5.05
CA LYS A 127 16.44 9.18 -6.34
C LYS A 127 16.69 10.67 -6.13
N ASN A 128 17.21 11.30 -7.18
CA ASN A 128 17.30 12.76 -7.29
C ASN A 128 18.23 13.45 -6.28
N LEU A 129 19.24 12.73 -5.80
CA LEU A 129 20.30 13.28 -4.96
C LEU A 129 21.66 13.22 -5.68
N ALA A 130 22.50 14.22 -5.44
CA ALA A 130 23.89 14.19 -5.91
C ALA A 130 24.72 13.10 -5.21
N LEU A 131 24.38 12.80 -3.95
CA LEU A 131 24.95 11.72 -3.16
C LEU A 131 23.83 11.03 -2.39
N ASP A 132 23.70 9.72 -2.58
CA ASP A 132 22.73 8.91 -1.84
C ASP A 132 23.11 8.85 -0.35
N PRO A 133 22.17 9.11 0.58
CA PRO A 133 22.44 9.07 2.02
C PRO A 133 22.64 7.66 2.56
N ALA A 134 22.47 6.63 1.73
CA ALA A 134 22.60 5.22 2.06
C ALA A 134 21.69 4.79 3.22
N LEU A 135 20.44 5.29 3.23
CA LEU A 135 19.47 4.95 4.26
C LEU A 135 18.89 3.55 4.04
N PRO A 136 18.82 2.71 5.08
CA PRO A 136 18.11 1.45 5.01
C PRO A 136 16.61 1.68 4.82
N ALA A 137 15.90 0.71 4.25
CA ALA A 137 14.44 0.78 4.07
C ALA A 137 13.70 1.12 5.39
N ALA A 138 14.18 0.56 6.51
CA ALA A 138 13.66 0.81 7.86
C ALA A 138 13.76 2.27 8.34
N GLU A 139 14.59 3.10 7.71
CA GLU A 139 14.78 4.52 8.03
C GLU A 139 14.22 5.46 6.95
N GLN A 140 13.63 4.91 5.88
CA GLN A 140 12.89 5.69 4.90
C GLN A 140 11.41 5.73 5.28
N ILE A 141 10.93 6.93 5.57
CA ILE A 141 9.59 7.21 6.08
C ILE A 141 8.84 8.05 5.06
N GLY A 142 7.65 7.60 4.67
CA GLY A 142 6.71 8.33 3.83
C GLY A 142 5.38 8.52 4.55
N ILE A 143 4.55 9.43 4.04
CA ILE A 143 3.19 9.65 4.55
C ILE A 143 2.17 8.62 4.03
N ASP A 144 2.62 7.70 3.19
CA ASP A 144 1.88 6.69 2.42
C ASP A 144 0.92 5.83 3.27
N CYS A 145 1.27 5.55 4.53
CA CYS A 145 0.45 4.72 5.42
C CYS A 145 -0.89 5.34 5.81
N LEU A 146 -1.08 6.66 5.67
CA LEU A 146 -2.39 7.29 5.94
C LEU A 146 -3.52 6.71 5.06
N GLN A 147 -3.14 6.16 3.90
CA GLN A 147 -4.07 5.50 2.98
C GLN A 147 -4.78 4.30 3.62
N LEU A 148 -4.12 3.59 4.54
CA LEU A 148 -4.70 2.46 5.27
C LEU A 148 -5.98 2.87 6.02
N VAL A 149 -5.94 4.03 6.67
CA VAL A 149 -7.08 4.59 7.40
C VAL A 149 -8.11 5.16 6.43
N ARG A 150 -7.66 5.92 5.43
CA ARG A 150 -8.54 6.51 4.41
C ARG A 150 -9.40 5.45 3.70
N PHE A 151 -8.82 4.29 3.41
CA PHE A 151 -9.51 3.19 2.72
C PHE A 151 -10.16 2.18 3.67
N GLY A 152 -10.08 2.39 4.98
CA GLY A 152 -10.80 1.59 5.97
C GLY A 152 -10.17 0.23 6.25
N LEU A 153 -8.87 0.10 6.07
CA LEU A 153 -8.08 -1.10 6.40
C LEU A 153 -7.57 -1.05 7.83
N ARG A 154 -7.25 0.14 8.36
CA ARG A 154 -6.91 0.37 9.77
C ARG A 154 -7.78 1.46 10.39
N LEU A 155 -7.90 1.45 11.71
CA LEU A 155 -8.54 2.52 12.46
C LEU A 155 -7.56 3.69 12.65
N ALA A 156 -8.09 4.91 12.76
CA ALA A 156 -7.29 6.11 12.98
C ALA A 156 -6.66 6.19 14.39
N ASP A 157 -7.18 5.42 15.33
CA ASP A 157 -6.64 5.27 16.69
C ASP A 157 -5.86 3.96 16.86
N ASP A 158 -5.56 3.25 15.76
CA ASP A 158 -4.66 2.10 15.82
C ASP A 158 -3.31 2.54 16.40
N PRO A 159 -2.79 1.83 17.43
CA PRO A 159 -1.56 2.24 18.10
C PRO A 159 -0.35 2.39 17.17
N LEU A 160 -0.23 1.57 16.12
CA LEU A 160 0.87 1.69 15.16
C LEU A 160 0.66 2.89 14.22
N MET A 161 -0.59 3.21 13.86
CA MET A 161 -0.89 4.44 13.12
C MET A 161 -0.49 5.67 13.91
N LEU A 162 -0.87 5.75 15.19
CA LEU A 162 -0.53 6.88 16.07
C LEU A 162 0.99 7.02 16.26
N ASP A 163 1.70 5.91 16.44
CA ASP A 163 3.16 5.90 16.51
C ASP A 163 3.78 6.37 15.17
N SER A 164 3.25 5.90 14.04
CA SER A 164 3.70 6.32 12.71
C SER A 164 3.48 7.81 12.45
N LEU A 165 2.37 8.39 12.91
CA LEU A 165 2.14 9.83 12.78
C LEU A 165 3.22 10.65 13.47
N GLN A 166 3.68 10.22 14.65
CA GLN A 166 4.75 10.92 15.38
C GLN A 166 6.06 10.90 14.60
N VAL A 167 6.38 9.77 13.97
CA VAL A 167 7.58 9.64 13.12
C VAL A 167 7.47 10.49 11.86
N ILE A 168 6.33 10.40 11.16
CA ILE A 168 6.01 11.22 9.98
C ILE A 168 6.13 12.71 10.32
N ASP A 169 5.52 13.15 11.42
CA ASP A 169 5.51 14.57 11.79
C ASP A 169 6.88 15.06 12.24
N LYS A 170 7.67 14.18 12.88
CA LYS A 170 9.04 14.52 13.30
C LYS A 170 9.98 14.72 12.11
N LEU A 171 9.82 13.93 11.06
CA LEU A 171 10.77 13.89 9.95
C LEU A 171 10.32 14.68 8.71
N LEU A 172 9.02 14.71 8.44
CA LEU A 172 8.49 15.16 7.15
C LEU A 172 7.67 16.45 7.24
N LYS A 173 7.17 16.80 8.43
CA LYS A 173 6.31 17.99 8.59
C LYS A 173 7.12 19.27 8.49
N VAL A 174 6.57 20.23 7.76
CA VAL A 174 7.02 21.61 7.71
C VAL A 174 5.88 22.52 8.16
N ASP A 175 6.16 23.38 9.14
CA ASP A 175 5.25 24.47 9.52
C ASP A 175 5.60 25.73 8.71
N THR A 176 4.70 26.14 7.82
CA THR A 176 4.85 27.34 7.00
C THR A 176 3.95 28.48 7.52
N PRO A 177 4.19 29.75 7.12
CA PRO A 177 3.26 30.84 7.41
C PRO A 177 1.84 30.61 6.88
N ASN A 178 1.68 29.73 5.89
CA ASN A 178 0.40 29.38 5.27
C ASN A 178 -0.20 28.08 5.84
N GLY A 179 0.35 27.54 6.92
CA GLY A 179 -0.10 26.30 7.57
C GLY A 179 0.85 25.12 7.37
N PRO A 180 0.53 23.95 7.95
CA PRO A 180 1.40 22.78 7.88
C PRO A 180 1.35 22.10 6.52
N SER A 181 2.49 21.57 6.09
CA SER A 181 2.65 20.72 4.91
C SER A 181 3.68 19.63 5.19
N TRP A 182 3.83 18.68 4.28
CA TRP A 182 4.75 17.54 4.45
C TRP A 182 5.58 17.34 3.20
N HIS A 183 6.82 16.89 3.37
CA HIS A 183 7.60 16.27 2.30
C HIS A 183 7.03 14.88 1.95
N ARG A 184 7.35 14.38 0.75
CA ARG A 184 6.93 13.04 0.30
C ARG A 184 7.50 11.95 1.21
N TYR A 185 8.80 12.02 1.45
CA TYR A 185 9.58 11.16 2.34
C TYR A 185 10.90 11.84 2.72
N ASN A 186 11.63 11.32 3.71
CA ASN A 186 12.87 11.93 4.18
C ASN A 186 13.99 11.76 3.16
N CYS A 187 14.81 12.80 2.99
CA CYS A 187 15.87 12.88 1.97
C CYS A 187 15.38 12.87 0.52
N ASP A 188 14.10 13.13 0.27
CA ASP A 188 13.59 13.40 -1.08
C ASP A 188 14.40 14.50 -1.80
N GLY A 189 14.85 14.22 -3.02
CA GLY A 189 15.64 15.11 -3.87
C GLY A 189 14.87 15.82 -5.00
N TYR A 190 13.57 15.55 -5.16
CA TYR A 190 12.79 16.09 -6.27
C TYR A 190 12.27 17.51 -5.99
N GLY A 191 13.13 18.51 -6.20
CA GLY A 191 12.77 19.91 -6.09
C GLY A 191 13.95 20.83 -6.33
N GLU A 192 13.76 22.13 -6.15
CA GLU A 192 14.80 23.13 -6.38
C GLU A 192 16.05 22.88 -5.52
N HIS A 193 17.17 23.45 -5.96
CA HIS A 193 18.41 23.52 -5.17
C HIS A 193 18.27 24.48 -3.98
N ASP A 194 19.21 24.44 -3.04
CA ASP A 194 19.19 25.32 -1.85
C ASP A 194 19.30 26.82 -2.20
N ASP A 195 19.91 27.15 -3.34
CA ASP A 195 19.97 28.51 -3.88
C ASP A 195 18.72 28.92 -4.69
N GLY A 196 17.73 28.03 -4.77
CA GLY A 196 16.49 28.23 -5.52
C GLY A 196 16.61 27.97 -7.02
N ALA A 197 17.76 27.48 -7.51
CA ALA A 197 17.88 27.07 -8.89
C ALA A 197 16.88 25.93 -9.20
N PRO A 198 16.28 25.90 -10.42
CA PRO A 198 15.34 24.87 -10.80
C PRO A 198 15.95 23.46 -10.70
N PHE A 199 15.09 22.49 -10.43
CA PHE A 199 15.45 21.07 -10.46
C PHE A 199 16.03 20.67 -11.83
N ASP A 200 17.18 19.98 -11.83
CA ASP A 200 17.91 19.56 -13.02
C ASP A 200 18.21 18.06 -13.06
N GLY A 201 17.51 17.28 -12.23
CA GLY A 201 17.72 15.85 -12.05
C GLY A 201 18.15 15.49 -10.63
N VAL A 202 18.73 16.44 -9.91
CA VAL A 202 18.99 16.36 -8.46
C VAL A 202 18.55 17.65 -7.76
N GLY A 203 18.31 17.59 -6.47
CA GLY A 203 17.93 18.77 -5.70
C GLY A 203 17.45 18.43 -4.29
N LYS A 204 16.44 19.17 -3.83
CA LYS A 204 15.80 18.96 -2.53
C LYS A 204 14.29 19.03 -2.69
N GLY A 205 13.62 17.91 -2.39
CA GLY A 205 12.17 17.82 -2.36
C GLY A 205 11.58 18.83 -1.38
N ARG A 206 10.52 19.51 -1.80
CA ARG A 206 9.83 20.52 -1.00
C ARG A 206 8.54 20.00 -0.41
N ALA A 207 7.84 20.81 0.37
CA ALA A 207 6.58 20.42 0.97
C ALA A 207 5.42 20.44 -0.05
N TRP A 208 4.52 19.45 0.01
CA TRP A 208 3.44 19.25 -0.96
C TRP A 208 2.07 19.57 -0.34
N PRO A 209 1.33 20.59 -0.83
CA PRO A 209 -0.01 20.91 -0.34
C PRO A 209 -1.00 19.74 -0.45
N LEU A 210 -0.79 18.85 -1.43
CA LEU A 210 -1.52 17.58 -1.54
C LEU A 210 -1.50 16.79 -0.22
N LEU A 211 -0.34 16.68 0.41
CA LEU A 211 -0.13 15.86 1.61
C LEU A 211 -0.78 16.50 2.85
N THR A 212 -0.91 17.83 2.88
CA THR A 212 -1.78 18.53 3.84
C THR A 212 -3.23 18.03 3.73
N GLY A 213 -3.73 17.84 2.50
CA GLY A 213 -5.06 17.29 2.25
C GLY A 213 -5.20 15.84 2.71
N GLU A 214 -4.22 14.99 2.40
CA GLU A 214 -4.19 13.59 2.84
C GLU A 214 -4.18 13.48 4.38
N ARG A 215 -3.39 14.32 5.06
CA ARG A 215 -3.43 14.45 6.52
C ARG A 215 -4.80 14.90 7.00
N GLY A 216 -5.43 15.88 6.35
CA GLY A 216 -6.78 16.32 6.70
C GLY A 216 -7.81 15.18 6.63
N HIS A 217 -7.70 14.28 5.64
CA HIS A 217 -8.54 13.09 5.56
C HIS A 217 -8.31 12.11 6.73
N TYR A 218 -7.07 11.94 7.17
CA TYR A 218 -6.76 11.16 8.37
C TYR A 218 -7.40 11.78 9.62
N GLU A 219 -7.20 13.08 9.85
CA GLU A 219 -7.74 13.75 11.05
C GLU A 219 -9.27 13.72 11.07
N LEU A 220 -9.91 13.84 9.90
CA LEU A 220 -11.35 13.62 9.77
C LEU A 220 -11.75 12.20 10.18
N ALA A 221 -11.03 11.17 9.73
CA ALA A 221 -11.28 9.79 10.13
C ALA A 221 -11.03 9.56 11.64
N ALA A 222 -10.16 10.35 12.25
CA ALA A 222 -9.93 10.41 13.70
C ALA A 222 -10.99 11.24 14.47
N GLY A 223 -12.04 11.73 13.79
CA GLY A 223 -13.14 12.47 14.42
C GLY A 223 -12.86 13.95 14.67
N LYS A 224 -11.83 14.53 14.05
CA LYS A 224 -11.48 15.96 14.16
C LYS A 224 -11.99 16.76 12.95
N ASP A 225 -12.09 18.08 13.10
CA ASP A 225 -12.45 18.96 11.98
C ASP A 225 -11.25 19.17 11.04
N PRO A 226 -11.35 18.80 9.75
CA PRO A 226 -10.27 19.02 8.79
C PRO A 226 -10.15 20.46 8.28
N LEU A 227 -10.95 21.42 8.76
CA LEU A 227 -10.92 22.82 8.31
C LEU A 227 -9.51 23.44 8.26
N PRO A 228 -8.64 23.28 9.27
CA PRO A 228 -7.30 23.88 9.22
C PRO A 228 -6.46 23.40 8.03
N TYR A 229 -6.66 22.17 7.58
CA TYR A 229 -5.95 21.60 6.42
C TYR A 229 -6.48 22.17 5.11
N LEU A 230 -7.81 22.38 5.00
CA LEU A 230 -8.41 23.07 3.87
C LEU A 230 -7.90 24.51 3.76
N GLU A 231 -7.89 25.23 4.88
CA GLU A 231 -7.38 26.61 4.93
C GLU A 231 -5.90 26.67 4.54
N ALA A 232 -5.09 25.71 5.01
CA ALA A 232 -3.68 25.64 4.64
C ALA A 232 -3.47 25.38 3.15
N MET A 233 -4.17 24.39 2.57
CA MET A 233 -4.11 24.13 1.12
C MET A 233 -4.51 25.35 0.29
N ALA A 234 -5.57 26.05 0.69
CA ALA A 234 -6.01 27.26 0.00
C ALA A 234 -5.01 28.41 0.15
N ALA A 235 -4.42 28.59 1.34
CA ALA A 235 -3.42 29.62 1.61
C ALA A 235 -2.11 29.40 0.86
N MET A 236 -1.79 28.14 0.51
CA MET A 236 -0.63 27.75 -0.29
C MET A 236 -0.80 27.97 -1.81
N SER A 237 -1.96 28.45 -2.25
CA SER A 237 -2.22 28.72 -3.67
C SER A 237 -1.52 29.98 -4.20
N GLY A 238 -1.27 30.00 -5.51
CA GLY A 238 -0.81 31.21 -6.20
C GLY A 238 -1.92 32.28 -6.29
N MET A 239 -1.58 33.47 -6.81
CA MET A 239 -2.54 34.58 -6.96
C MET A 239 -3.85 34.22 -7.69
N GLY A 240 -3.80 33.27 -8.62
CA GLY A 240 -4.96 32.79 -9.37
C GLY A 240 -5.79 31.70 -8.66
N GLY A 241 -5.47 31.35 -7.41
CA GLY A 241 -6.14 30.28 -6.66
C GLY A 241 -5.70 28.86 -7.08
N MET A 242 -4.63 28.74 -7.87
CA MET A 242 -4.09 27.45 -8.30
C MET A 242 -3.23 26.85 -7.19
N ILE A 243 -3.60 25.66 -6.71
CA ILE A 243 -2.80 24.86 -5.77
C ILE A 243 -1.62 24.22 -6.54
N PRO A 244 -0.36 24.45 -6.12
CA PRO A 244 0.82 23.90 -6.78
C PRO A 244 1.07 22.45 -6.37
N GLU A 245 2.00 21.80 -7.06
CA GLU A 245 2.61 20.54 -6.65
C GLU A 245 3.41 20.72 -5.35
N GLN A 246 4.31 21.70 -5.33
CA GLN A 246 5.17 21.98 -4.18
C GLN A 246 5.11 23.47 -3.77
N VAL A 247 5.36 23.73 -2.49
CA VAL A 247 5.57 25.07 -1.94
C VAL A 247 6.97 25.22 -1.40
N TRP A 248 7.51 26.43 -1.48
CA TRP A 248 8.81 26.74 -0.90
C TRP A 248 8.76 26.60 0.63
N ASP A 249 9.70 25.86 1.21
CA ASP A 249 9.77 25.53 2.64
C ASP A 249 11.08 26.00 3.31
N SER A 250 11.93 26.68 2.55
CA SER A 250 13.21 27.22 3.00
C SER A 250 13.13 28.72 3.26
N THR A 251 14.24 29.32 3.71
CA THR A 251 14.40 30.78 3.82
C THR A 251 14.02 31.46 2.51
N GLN A 252 13.32 32.60 2.58
CA GLN A 252 12.87 33.32 1.39
C GLN A 252 14.03 33.75 0.48
N ILE A 253 13.82 33.69 -0.84
CA ILE A 253 14.73 34.19 -1.87
C ILE A 253 13.95 35.18 -2.72
N GLN A 254 13.96 36.45 -2.28
CA GLN A 254 13.13 37.51 -2.85
C GLN A 254 13.41 37.76 -4.35
N SER A 255 14.66 37.66 -4.78
CA SER A 255 15.06 37.83 -6.19
C SER A 255 14.47 36.80 -7.13
N LEU A 256 14.09 35.63 -6.60
CA LEU A 256 13.47 34.53 -7.35
C LEU A 256 11.97 34.41 -7.07
N GLY A 257 11.41 35.26 -6.20
CA GLY A 257 10.01 35.18 -5.80
C GLY A 257 9.65 33.94 -4.97
N LEU A 258 10.64 33.29 -4.35
CA LEU A 258 10.43 32.11 -3.50
C LEU A 258 10.18 32.55 -2.06
N TYR A 259 8.98 32.29 -1.55
CA TYR A 259 8.56 32.67 -0.21
C TYR A 259 8.01 31.45 0.55
N PRO A 260 8.34 31.27 1.84
CA PRO A 260 7.85 30.14 2.63
C PRO A 260 6.32 30.00 2.57
N GLY A 261 5.82 28.80 2.27
CA GLY A 261 4.39 28.50 2.19
C GLY A 261 3.71 28.98 0.90
N ARG A 262 4.48 29.47 -0.10
CA ARG A 262 3.97 29.87 -1.42
C ARG A 262 4.47 28.94 -2.52
N PRO A 263 3.84 28.90 -3.71
CA PRO A 263 4.25 28.05 -4.80
C PRO A 263 5.76 28.14 -5.10
N SER A 264 6.40 26.99 -5.29
CA SER A 264 7.76 26.91 -5.81
C SER A 264 7.78 27.03 -7.35
N GLY A 265 8.88 26.62 -8.01
CA GLY A 265 8.97 26.49 -9.46
C GLY A 265 8.41 25.18 -10.04
N SER A 266 7.86 24.30 -9.20
CA SER A 266 7.19 23.04 -9.60
C SER A 266 5.87 23.26 -10.35
N ALA A 267 5.23 22.17 -10.79
CA ALA A 267 3.99 22.24 -11.55
C ALA A 267 2.86 22.99 -10.81
N MET A 268 2.23 23.98 -11.49
CA MET A 268 1.06 24.68 -10.97
C MET A 268 0.11 25.06 -12.12
N PRO A 269 -1.17 24.64 -12.08
CA PRO A 269 -1.82 23.83 -11.04
C PRO A 269 -1.42 22.35 -11.09
N LEU A 270 -1.38 21.70 -9.92
CA LEU A 270 -1.42 20.23 -9.84
C LEU A 270 -2.89 19.77 -9.72
N VAL A 271 -3.40 19.08 -10.74
CA VAL A 271 -4.80 18.58 -10.75
C VAL A 271 -5.07 17.63 -9.57
N TRP A 272 -4.07 16.84 -9.17
CA TRP A 272 -4.17 15.97 -8.00
C TRP A 272 -4.40 16.75 -6.70
N ALA A 273 -3.62 17.81 -6.44
CA ALA A 273 -3.81 18.65 -5.25
C ALA A 273 -5.20 19.32 -5.22
N HIS A 274 -5.71 19.75 -6.38
CA HIS A 274 -7.07 20.29 -6.48
C HIS A 274 -8.14 19.22 -6.22
N ALA A 275 -7.96 18.02 -6.77
CA ALA A 275 -8.87 16.90 -6.50
C ALA A 275 -8.87 16.54 -5.02
N GLU A 276 -7.71 16.56 -4.35
CA GLU A 276 -7.60 16.32 -2.92
C GLU A 276 -8.33 17.38 -2.10
N TYR A 277 -8.19 18.66 -2.44
CA TYR A 277 -8.91 19.75 -1.79
C TYR A 277 -10.43 19.56 -1.89
N VAL A 278 -10.94 19.27 -3.10
CA VAL A 278 -12.38 19.04 -3.33
C VAL A 278 -12.87 17.79 -2.59
N LYS A 279 -12.08 16.71 -2.58
CA LYS A 279 -12.40 15.49 -1.83
C LYS A 279 -12.46 15.79 -0.33
N LEU A 280 -11.49 16.50 0.24
CA LEU A 280 -11.48 16.81 1.67
C LEU A 280 -12.63 17.74 2.05
N LEU A 281 -12.93 18.76 1.24
CA LEU A 281 -14.06 19.65 1.43
C LEU A 281 -15.38 18.87 1.47
N THR A 282 -15.58 17.97 0.52
CA THR A 282 -16.77 17.10 0.48
C THR A 282 -16.79 16.14 1.67
N SER A 283 -15.62 15.61 2.06
CA SER A 283 -15.48 14.68 3.17
C SER A 283 -15.86 15.31 4.50
N ARG A 284 -15.48 16.57 4.72
CA ARG A 284 -15.86 17.35 5.91
C ARG A 284 -17.38 17.42 6.07
N GLN A 285 -18.12 17.60 4.98
CA GLN A 285 -19.59 17.61 5.01
C GLN A 285 -20.18 16.22 5.27
N LEU A 286 -19.54 15.16 4.77
CA LEU A 286 -19.99 13.78 4.93
C LEU A 286 -19.63 13.18 6.30
N GLY A 287 -18.63 13.73 7.00
CA GLY A 287 -18.09 13.18 8.24
C GLY A 287 -17.18 11.95 8.05
N TYR A 288 -16.79 11.63 6.80
CA TYR A 288 -15.85 10.56 6.48
C TYR A 288 -15.19 10.81 5.12
N PRO A 289 -14.05 10.17 4.79
CA PRO A 289 -13.39 10.34 3.49
C PRO A 289 -14.31 9.99 2.32
N TYR A 290 -14.58 10.98 1.45
CA TYR A 290 -15.47 10.89 0.30
C TYR A 290 -15.14 9.70 -0.61
N ASP A 291 -13.86 9.41 -0.77
CA ASP A 291 -13.33 8.36 -1.62
C ASP A 291 -13.08 7.03 -0.89
N ARG A 292 -13.41 6.89 0.42
CA ARG A 292 -13.35 5.61 1.16
C ARG A 292 -14.15 4.46 0.52
N PRO A 293 -13.52 3.39 0.02
CA PRO A 293 -14.18 2.37 -0.80
C PRO A 293 -15.31 1.64 -0.03
N PRO A 294 -16.54 1.60 -0.56
CA PRO A 294 -17.71 1.19 0.21
C PRO A 294 -17.78 -0.31 0.52
N ALA A 295 -17.39 -1.20 -0.41
CA ALA A 295 -17.32 -2.63 -0.14
C ALA A 295 -16.16 -2.96 0.82
N THR A 296 -15.02 -2.27 0.65
CA THR A 296 -13.86 -2.41 1.54
C THR A 296 -14.20 -1.99 2.97
N TRP A 297 -14.85 -0.82 3.14
CA TRP A 297 -15.31 -0.38 4.46
C TRP A 297 -16.31 -1.34 5.07
N ARG A 298 -17.31 -1.84 4.30
CA ARG A 298 -18.27 -2.84 4.80
C ARG A 298 -17.59 -4.12 5.28
N ARG A 299 -16.51 -4.53 4.61
CA ARG A 299 -15.78 -5.76 4.90
C ARG A 299 -14.87 -5.64 6.12
N TYR A 300 -14.10 -4.56 6.21
CA TYR A 300 -13.02 -4.46 7.21
C TYR A 300 -13.30 -3.48 8.34
N GLN A 301 -13.96 -2.35 8.08
CA GLN A 301 -14.26 -1.32 9.09
C GLN A 301 -13.03 -0.88 9.91
N GLY A 302 -11.86 -0.82 9.28
CA GLY A 302 -10.59 -0.52 9.94
C GLY A 302 -9.98 -1.67 10.75
N LYS A 303 -10.56 -2.86 10.72
CA LYS A 303 -10.09 -4.03 11.49
C LYS A 303 -9.33 -4.98 10.60
N ARG A 304 -8.21 -5.49 11.14
CA ARG A 304 -7.48 -6.61 10.54
C ARG A 304 -8.38 -7.85 10.49
N PRO A 305 -8.52 -8.52 9.34
CA PRO A 305 -9.33 -9.74 9.26
C PRO A 305 -8.63 -10.89 9.98
N VAL A 306 -9.42 -11.78 10.59
CA VAL A 306 -8.93 -13.09 11.01
C VAL A 306 -9.00 -14.00 9.79
N ILE A 307 -7.84 -14.42 9.31
CA ILE A 307 -7.72 -15.22 8.08
C ILE A 307 -7.79 -16.72 8.38
N GLN A 308 -8.64 -17.43 7.63
CA GLN A 308 -8.75 -18.88 7.66
C GLN A 308 -7.90 -19.56 6.57
N HIS A 309 -7.50 -18.79 5.56
CA HIS A 309 -6.72 -19.27 4.42
C HIS A 309 -5.38 -18.54 4.43
N ALA A 310 -4.30 -19.31 4.42
CA ALA A 310 -3.00 -18.83 4.00
C ALA A 310 -2.85 -19.11 2.50
N ILE A 311 -2.18 -18.23 1.77
CA ILE A 311 -2.05 -18.36 0.32
C ILE A 311 -0.58 -18.40 -0.04
N TRP A 312 -0.18 -19.52 -0.64
CA TRP A 312 1.10 -19.63 -1.30
C TRP A 312 0.91 -19.24 -2.77
N LEU A 313 1.62 -18.19 -3.19
CA LEU A 313 1.63 -17.70 -4.57
C LEU A 313 2.97 -18.05 -5.19
N ALA A 314 2.98 -18.52 -6.44
CA ALA A 314 4.25 -18.88 -7.11
C ALA A 314 5.22 -17.69 -7.23
N GLN A 315 4.68 -16.47 -7.32
CA GLN A 315 5.44 -15.24 -7.38
C GLN A 315 5.79 -14.64 -6.01
N ASP A 316 5.18 -15.12 -4.92
CA ASP A 316 5.29 -14.60 -3.55
C ASP A 316 5.10 -15.75 -2.55
N PRO A 317 6.09 -16.66 -2.46
CA PRO A 317 5.95 -17.90 -1.72
C PRO A 317 6.15 -17.69 -0.22
N ILE A 318 5.09 -17.89 0.56
CA ILE A 318 5.22 -17.99 2.02
C ILE A 318 5.98 -19.25 2.44
N GLN A 319 6.58 -19.21 3.63
CA GLN A 319 7.29 -20.35 4.24
C GLN A 319 6.55 -20.94 5.44
N GLU A 320 5.53 -20.25 5.96
CA GLU A 320 4.88 -20.60 7.20
C GLU A 320 3.39 -20.22 7.18
N ILE A 321 2.59 -20.98 7.95
CA ILE A 321 1.17 -20.71 8.21
C ILE A 321 0.88 -20.83 9.71
N ALA A 322 -0.17 -20.18 10.18
CA ALA A 322 -0.62 -20.35 11.55
C ALA A 322 -1.44 -21.64 11.71
N ALA A 323 -1.32 -22.30 12.87
CA ALA A 323 -2.14 -23.45 13.19
C ALA A 323 -3.65 -23.15 13.03
N GLY A 324 -4.38 -24.10 12.43
CA GLY A 324 -5.82 -23.97 12.17
C GLY A 324 -6.19 -23.27 10.84
N GLN A 325 -5.20 -22.82 10.06
CA GLN A 325 -5.42 -22.31 8.70
C GLN A 325 -5.44 -23.44 7.66
N THR A 326 -6.09 -23.18 6.54
CA THR A 326 -6.01 -23.96 5.31
C THR A 326 -4.99 -23.33 4.36
N LEU A 327 -4.18 -24.13 3.69
CA LEU A 327 -3.23 -23.66 2.68
C LEU A 327 -3.87 -23.67 1.28
N LEU A 328 -3.87 -22.53 0.60
CA LEU A 328 -4.22 -22.40 -0.82
C LEU A 328 -2.93 -22.30 -1.64
N VAL A 329 -2.63 -23.31 -2.44
CA VAL A 329 -1.50 -23.29 -3.39
C VAL A 329 -2.01 -22.73 -4.72
N SER A 330 -1.50 -21.58 -5.13
CA SER A 330 -1.97 -20.83 -6.29
C SER A 330 -0.90 -20.69 -7.37
N LEU A 331 -1.26 -21.09 -8.59
CA LEU A 331 -0.39 -21.18 -9.77
C LEU A 331 -1.04 -20.48 -10.97
N PHE A 332 -0.27 -20.23 -12.02
CA PHE A 332 -0.77 -19.60 -13.26
C PHE A 332 -1.35 -20.60 -14.27
N GLU A 333 -1.03 -21.88 -14.11
CA GLU A 333 -1.39 -22.93 -15.07
C GLU A 333 -2.05 -24.13 -14.36
N PRO A 334 -2.92 -24.88 -15.05
CA PRO A 334 -3.47 -26.13 -14.54
C PRO A 334 -2.38 -27.08 -14.06
N SER A 335 -2.45 -27.48 -12.80
CA SER A 335 -1.42 -28.30 -12.14
C SER A 335 -2.01 -29.36 -11.22
N ILE A 336 -1.20 -30.39 -10.94
CA ILE A 336 -1.45 -31.37 -9.88
C ILE A 336 -0.42 -31.11 -8.79
N ILE A 337 -0.91 -30.75 -7.59
CA ILE A 337 -0.06 -30.55 -6.41
C ILE A 337 0.14 -31.91 -5.75
N HIS A 338 1.39 -32.34 -5.66
CA HIS A 338 1.79 -33.50 -4.88
C HIS A 338 2.30 -33.00 -3.52
N TRP A 339 1.67 -33.43 -2.43
CA TRP A 339 1.99 -32.94 -1.10
C TRP A 339 1.93 -34.04 -0.05
N GLY A 340 2.66 -33.88 1.04
CA GLY A 340 2.61 -34.73 2.22
C GLY A 340 2.97 -33.95 3.48
N ILE A 341 3.02 -34.64 4.62
CA ILE A 341 3.28 -34.05 5.94
C ILE A 341 4.60 -34.60 6.47
N ASP A 342 5.39 -33.75 7.13
CA ASP A 342 6.59 -34.14 7.89
C ASP A 342 7.52 -35.13 7.15
N GLY A 343 7.92 -34.75 5.93
CA GLY A 343 8.78 -35.54 5.05
C GLY A 343 8.00 -36.50 4.15
N TRP A 344 6.98 -35.99 3.44
CA TRP A 344 6.19 -36.75 2.46
C TRP A 344 5.32 -37.88 3.03
N GLN A 345 5.04 -37.86 4.34
CA GLN A 345 4.15 -38.86 4.93
C GLN A 345 2.71 -38.61 4.46
N SER A 346 1.97 -39.70 4.25
CA SER A 346 0.57 -39.67 3.81
C SER A 346 0.36 -38.84 2.54
N SER A 347 1.28 -38.95 1.57
CA SER A 347 1.28 -38.12 0.38
C SER A 347 0.01 -38.24 -0.45
N GLN A 348 -0.48 -37.12 -0.99
CA GLN A 348 -1.68 -37.02 -1.80
C GLN A 348 -1.46 -36.14 -3.03
N ASN A 349 -2.35 -36.27 -4.01
CA ASN A 349 -2.40 -35.42 -5.19
C ASN A 349 -3.70 -34.62 -5.19
N THR A 350 -3.60 -33.30 -5.30
CA THR A 350 -4.74 -32.39 -5.42
C THR A 350 -4.63 -31.61 -6.73
N ALA A 351 -5.63 -31.73 -7.61
CA ALA A 351 -5.68 -30.95 -8.84
C ALA A 351 -6.11 -29.51 -8.54
N THR A 352 -5.48 -28.54 -9.20
CA THR A 352 -5.89 -27.14 -9.12
C THR A 352 -7.20 -26.89 -9.85
N LEU A 353 -8.01 -25.96 -9.36
CA LEU A 353 -9.23 -25.48 -10.02
C LEU A 353 -9.02 -24.06 -10.55
N GLU A 354 -9.54 -23.79 -11.75
CA GLU A 354 -9.51 -22.44 -12.33
C GLU A 354 -10.42 -21.49 -11.54
N THR A 355 -9.88 -20.32 -11.22
CA THR A 355 -10.57 -19.25 -10.47
C THR A 355 -11.28 -18.24 -11.37
N ALA A 356 -11.15 -18.33 -12.69
CA ALA A 356 -11.63 -17.34 -13.69
C ALA A 356 -11.05 -15.92 -13.55
N VAL A 357 -10.00 -15.75 -12.74
CA VAL A 357 -9.15 -14.53 -12.71
C VAL A 357 -7.72 -14.84 -13.17
N GLY A 358 -7.53 -15.93 -13.93
CA GLY A 358 -6.24 -16.38 -14.43
C GLY A 358 -5.31 -16.97 -13.36
N MET A 359 -5.90 -17.52 -12.29
CA MET A 359 -5.19 -18.32 -11.28
C MET A 359 -5.81 -19.72 -11.21
N HIS A 360 -4.98 -20.71 -10.90
CA HIS A 360 -5.33 -22.10 -10.64
C HIS A 360 -4.98 -22.43 -9.19
N VAL A 361 -5.97 -22.88 -8.41
CA VAL A 361 -5.82 -23.01 -6.95
C VAL A 361 -6.14 -24.44 -6.50
N ALA A 362 -5.26 -25.00 -5.68
CA ALA A 362 -5.52 -26.22 -4.93
C ALA A 362 -5.63 -25.89 -3.43
N GLU A 363 -6.63 -26.46 -2.78
CA GLU A 363 -6.81 -26.36 -1.34
C GLU A 363 -6.18 -27.58 -0.66
N ILE A 364 -5.28 -27.34 0.30
CA ILE A 364 -4.66 -28.36 1.15
C ILE A 364 -5.19 -28.18 2.56
N ASP A 365 -5.89 -29.20 3.08
CA ASP A 365 -6.44 -29.17 4.43
C ASP A 365 -5.34 -29.32 5.50
N THR A 366 -4.88 -28.16 5.96
CA THR A 366 -3.86 -28.05 7.01
C THR A 366 -4.44 -27.73 8.39
N LYS A 367 -5.79 -27.67 8.54
CA LYS A 367 -6.41 -27.22 9.79
C LYS A 367 -6.09 -28.10 10.99
N GLY A 368 -5.90 -29.40 10.74
CA GLY A 368 -5.55 -30.38 11.76
C GLY A 368 -4.08 -30.41 12.16
N LEU A 369 -3.21 -29.66 11.46
CA LEU A 369 -1.78 -29.64 11.76
C LEU A 369 -1.47 -28.77 12.99
N HIS A 370 -0.47 -29.19 13.75
CA HIS A 370 -0.02 -28.51 14.96
C HIS A 370 1.29 -27.77 14.75
N SER A 371 1.55 -26.78 15.62
CA SER A 371 2.82 -26.05 15.65
C SER A 371 4.01 -27.01 15.67
N GLY A 372 4.97 -26.79 14.78
CA GLY A 372 6.16 -27.64 14.60
C GLY A 372 6.00 -28.72 13.51
N GLN A 373 4.81 -28.96 13.00
CA GLN A 373 4.62 -29.78 11.80
C GLN A 373 4.86 -28.97 10.52
N ARG A 374 4.97 -29.65 9.38
CA ARG A 374 5.07 -28.99 8.07
C ARG A 374 4.36 -29.73 6.95
N VAL A 375 4.06 -28.97 5.90
CA VAL A 375 3.65 -29.51 4.59
C VAL A 375 4.84 -29.45 3.64
N ASP A 376 5.19 -30.60 3.06
CA ASP A 376 6.14 -30.71 1.96
C ASP A 376 5.34 -30.84 0.66
N PHE A 377 5.60 -30.02 -0.36
CA PHE A 377 4.88 -30.13 -1.63
C PHE A 377 5.72 -29.78 -2.86
N THR A 378 5.32 -30.33 -4.00
CA THR A 378 5.80 -29.98 -5.33
C THR A 378 4.61 -30.05 -6.31
N PHE A 379 4.81 -29.70 -7.57
CA PHE A 379 3.73 -29.76 -8.55
C PHE A 379 4.19 -30.16 -9.94
N GLN A 380 3.24 -30.73 -10.67
CA GLN A 380 3.35 -31.16 -12.05
C GLN A 380 2.35 -30.38 -12.90
N SER A 381 2.78 -29.89 -14.08
CA SER A 381 1.87 -29.33 -15.08
C SER A 381 0.86 -30.39 -15.50
N ALA A 382 -0.43 -30.09 -15.41
CA ALA A 382 -1.48 -31.02 -15.82
C ALA A 382 -1.51 -31.24 -17.34
N ASP A 383 -1.07 -30.24 -18.11
CA ASP A 383 -1.07 -30.28 -19.57
C ASP A 383 0.12 -31.06 -20.14
N THR A 384 1.32 -30.89 -19.55
CA THR A 384 2.56 -31.48 -20.09
C THR A 384 3.07 -32.68 -19.31
N GLY A 385 2.58 -32.89 -18.08
CA GLY A 385 3.15 -33.88 -17.17
C GLY A 385 4.58 -33.56 -16.71
N LYS A 386 5.08 -32.33 -16.94
CA LYS A 386 6.40 -31.94 -16.48
C LYS A 386 6.36 -31.54 -15.00
N TRP A 387 7.22 -32.15 -14.19
CA TRP A 387 7.45 -31.75 -12.80
C TRP A 387 8.26 -30.45 -12.74
N LEU A 388 7.98 -29.63 -11.73
CA LEU A 388 8.79 -28.44 -11.44
C LEU A 388 10.27 -28.81 -11.20
N GLY A 389 10.51 -29.91 -10.49
CA GLY A 389 11.86 -30.35 -10.10
C GLY A 389 12.40 -29.66 -8.85
N GLN A 390 11.53 -29.03 -8.07
CA GLN A 390 11.84 -28.38 -6.80
C GLN A 390 10.73 -28.67 -5.79
N ASP A 391 11.12 -28.81 -4.52
CA ASP A 391 10.22 -29.01 -3.39
C ASP A 391 10.10 -27.72 -2.58
N TYR A 392 8.91 -27.50 -2.03
CA TYR A 392 8.59 -26.40 -1.12
C TYR A 392 8.18 -26.94 0.25
N LEU A 393 8.45 -26.16 1.28
CA LEU A 393 8.25 -26.51 2.68
C LEU A 393 7.47 -25.38 3.36
N ILE A 394 6.36 -25.73 4.00
CA ILE A 394 5.52 -24.79 4.74
C ILE A 394 5.42 -25.24 6.20
N GLY A 395 6.05 -24.49 7.10
CA GLY A 395 5.98 -24.74 8.54
C GLY A 395 4.65 -24.29 9.14
N VAL A 396 4.18 -25.01 10.16
CA VAL A 396 3.02 -24.60 10.97
C VAL A 396 3.52 -23.97 12.26
N LYS A 397 3.09 -22.74 12.53
CA LYS A 397 3.41 -21.97 13.73
C LYS A 397 2.31 -22.00 14.77
#